data_AF-A0A934YM10-F1
#
_entry.id   AF-A0A934YM10-F1
#
_cell.length_a   1.000
_cell.length_b   1.000
_cell.length_c   1.000
_cell.angle_alpha   90.00
_cell.angle_beta   90.00
_cell.angle_gamma   90.00
#
_symmetry.space_group_name_H-M   'P 1'
#
loop_
_entity.id
_entity.type
_entity.pdbx_description
1 polymer ?
#
loop_
_entity_poly.entity_id
_entity_poly.type
_entity_poly.pdbx_seq_one_letter_code
_entity_poly.pdbx_strand_id
1 'polypeptide(L)'
;MSAPDDPPPPARTPASAPPTSPSPAASTSAPSTQASTLPAAIARFAWPAAFVAVAAMGFGLVRPAPAAPAATHVVVERPTPNVVHQLRALGRLQTAALHLEKVVDVADHQTRLFGLLEAQDSLLYVASGEVVLGIDLARLGPDDAGYDRATGVARVRLPEPEVLSSRLDEVSSHVHARHTELLARRAPELEQLARQRALAAFTAAAEEPRARELARVQAARQLEALAKAWGARELVVTWRAVAPDELPVR
;
A
#
# COMPACT_ATOMS: atom_id res chain seq x y z
N MET A 1 -30.54 -48.46 -18.20
CA MET A 1 -30.16 -49.46 -17.18
C MET A 1 -28.67 -49.31 -16.90
N SER A 2 -28.18 -49.00 -15.71
CA SER A 2 -28.75 -48.23 -14.58
C SER A 2 -27.54 -47.69 -13.81
N ALA A 3 -27.61 -46.45 -13.29
CA ALA A 3 -26.58 -45.92 -12.40
C ALA A 3 -26.95 -46.17 -10.93
N PRO A 4 -25.99 -46.44 -10.03
CA PRO A 4 -26.12 -46.23 -8.59
C PRO A 4 -25.59 -44.82 -8.25
N ASP A 5 -26.37 -43.86 -7.74
CA ASP A 5 -27.13 -43.78 -6.47
C ASP A 5 -26.25 -43.17 -5.36
N ASP A 6 -26.63 -41.96 -4.93
CA ASP A 6 -25.83 -40.95 -4.22
C ASP A 6 -26.52 -40.64 -2.88
N PRO A 7 -25.84 -40.72 -1.71
CA PRO A 7 -26.53 -40.67 -0.42
C PRO A 7 -27.09 -39.28 -0.06
N PRO A 8 -28.28 -39.21 0.58
CA PRO A 8 -29.00 -37.95 0.80
C PRO A 8 -28.44 -37.09 1.96
N PRO A 9 -28.66 -35.76 1.95
CA PRO A 9 -28.23 -34.84 3.00
C PRO A 9 -29.16 -34.85 4.23
N PRO A 10 -28.64 -34.57 5.45
CA PRO A 10 -29.46 -34.45 6.66
C PRO A 10 -30.31 -33.17 6.68
N ALA A 11 -31.52 -33.29 7.24
CA ALA A 11 -32.53 -32.24 7.28
C ALA A 11 -32.39 -31.27 8.47
N ARG A 12 -33.12 -30.14 8.39
CA ARG A 12 -33.11 -29.02 9.35
C ARG A 12 -34.10 -29.25 10.50
N THR A 13 -33.88 -28.59 11.64
CA THR A 13 -34.93 -28.27 12.63
C THR A 13 -34.89 -26.78 13.05
N PRO A 14 -36.03 -26.16 13.44
CA PRO A 14 -36.16 -24.71 13.57
C PRO A 14 -36.43 -24.19 15.00
N ALA A 15 -36.57 -22.85 15.11
CA ALA A 15 -37.07 -22.06 16.26
C ALA A 15 -36.11 -21.96 17.48
N SER A 16 -36.10 -20.90 18.30
CA SER A 16 -37.15 -19.88 18.55
C SER A 16 -36.64 -18.46 18.86
N ALA A 17 -37.51 -17.48 18.62
CA ALA A 17 -37.60 -16.13 19.21
C ALA A 17 -39.12 -15.78 19.25
N PRO A 18 -39.61 -14.62 19.78
CA PRO A 18 -39.11 -13.64 20.76
C PRO A 18 -40.04 -13.63 22.02
N PRO A 19 -40.18 -12.55 22.83
CA PRO A 19 -40.99 -11.34 22.49
C PRO A 19 -40.26 -9.99 22.81
N THR A 20 -40.42 -8.87 22.09
CA THR A 20 -41.58 -8.01 21.75
C THR A 20 -41.92 -6.94 22.81
N SER A 21 -42.05 -5.67 22.35
CA SER A 21 -42.80 -4.49 22.91
C SER A 21 -41.92 -3.22 23.16
N PRO A 22 -42.46 -1.98 23.09
CA PRO A 22 -42.83 -1.33 21.82
C PRO A 22 -42.41 0.17 21.66
N SER A 23 -42.71 0.73 20.48
CA SER A 23 -42.80 2.17 20.11
C SER A 23 -43.92 2.93 20.89
N PRO A 24 -44.24 4.24 20.69
CA PRO A 24 -43.77 5.26 19.72
C PRO A 24 -43.19 6.53 20.44
N ALA A 25 -43.09 7.78 19.93
CA ALA A 25 -43.44 8.51 18.69
C ALA A 25 -42.33 9.59 18.44
N ALA A 26 -42.01 10.09 17.24
CA ALA A 26 -42.76 10.91 16.26
C ALA A 26 -43.43 12.19 16.82
N SER A 27 -42.73 13.34 16.72
CA SER A 27 -43.30 14.69 16.85
C SER A 27 -42.72 15.65 15.80
N THR A 28 -43.51 15.97 14.80
CA THR A 28 -43.26 17.03 13.81
C THR A 28 -43.84 18.35 14.30
N SER A 29 -43.05 19.43 14.39
CA SER A 29 -43.59 20.80 14.43
C SER A 29 -42.55 21.90 14.13
N ALA A 30 -42.60 22.41 12.90
CA ALA A 30 -42.56 23.84 12.61
C ALA A 30 -43.94 24.19 11.97
N PRO A 31 -44.32 25.46 11.68
CA PRO A 31 -43.63 26.74 11.89
C PRO A 31 -44.51 27.82 12.60
N SER A 32 -43.97 29.02 12.90
CA SER A 32 -44.73 30.32 12.81
C SER A 32 -43.90 31.58 13.17
N THR A 33 -43.38 32.26 12.14
CA THR A 33 -43.78 33.61 11.70
C THR A 33 -44.38 34.65 12.69
N GLN A 34 -43.86 35.89 12.59
CA GLN A 34 -44.40 37.22 13.03
C GLN A 34 -44.51 37.47 14.56
N ALA A 35 -43.94 38.51 15.18
CA ALA A 35 -43.86 39.96 14.90
C ALA A 35 -45.04 40.78 15.46
N SER A 36 -44.76 41.64 16.46
CA SER A 36 -45.52 42.85 16.81
C SER A 36 -44.77 43.65 17.89
N THR A 37 -44.16 44.79 17.53
CA THR A 37 -44.61 46.19 17.81
C THR A 37 -44.23 46.77 19.19
N LEU A 38 -43.38 47.81 19.13
CA LEU A 38 -43.30 48.88 20.14
C LEU A 38 -44.66 49.61 20.27
N PRO A 39 -44.91 50.34 21.37
CA PRO A 39 -44.57 51.78 21.33
C PRO A 39 -43.97 52.39 22.61
N ALA A 40 -43.34 53.56 22.37
CA ALA A 40 -42.98 54.68 23.27
C ALA A 40 -43.67 54.76 24.67
N ALA A 41 -43.07 55.38 25.70
CA ALA A 41 -42.81 56.82 25.69
C ALA A 41 -42.06 57.41 26.93
N ILE A 42 -41.19 58.40 26.65
CA ILE A 42 -40.95 59.68 27.38
C ILE A 42 -40.47 59.68 28.85
N ALA A 43 -39.24 60.20 29.07
CA ALA A 43 -38.89 61.38 29.91
C ALA A 43 -37.37 61.42 30.18
N ARG A 44 -36.56 62.19 29.45
CA ARG A 44 -36.15 63.58 29.77
C ARG A 44 -35.77 63.82 31.25
N PHE A 45 -34.47 63.73 31.55
CA PHE A 45 -33.81 64.66 32.47
C PHE A 45 -32.40 64.97 31.97
N ALA A 46 -31.98 66.24 32.02
CA ALA A 46 -30.70 66.69 31.49
C ALA A 46 -30.12 67.76 32.40
N TRP A 47 -28.89 67.56 32.90
CA TRP A 47 -27.94 68.64 33.21
C TRP A 47 -26.51 68.10 33.48
N PRO A 48 -25.44 68.94 33.40
CA PRO A 48 -24.84 69.22 32.09
C PRO A 48 -23.29 69.09 32.08
N ALA A 49 -22.69 69.40 30.93
CA ALA A 49 -21.23 69.38 30.74
C ALA A 49 -20.50 70.49 31.51
N ALA A 50 -19.51 70.11 32.33
CA ALA A 50 -18.47 71.01 32.86
C ALA A 50 -17.27 70.25 33.46
N PHE A 51 -16.48 69.51 32.65
CA PHE A 51 -15.10 69.13 33.04
C PHE A 51 -14.19 68.86 31.84
N VAL A 52 -13.77 69.94 31.17
CA VAL A 52 -12.63 69.95 30.23
C VAL A 52 -11.59 70.92 30.78
N ALA A 53 -10.30 70.61 30.55
CA ALA A 53 -9.11 71.44 30.83
C ALA A 53 -8.48 71.40 32.24
N VAL A 54 -7.79 70.28 32.54
CA VAL A 54 -6.43 70.28 33.15
C VAL A 54 -5.60 69.20 32.42
N ALA A 55 -4.27 69.35 32.40
CA ALA A 55 -3.27 68.41 31.83
C ALA A 55 -3.06 68.43 30.30
N ALA A 56 -3.04 69.63 29.70
CA ALA A 56 -2.27 69.87 28.47
C ALA A 56 -0.86 70.38 28.82
N MET A 57 0.05 69.48 29.24
CA MET A 57 1.50 69.77 29.29
C MET A 57 2.31 68.45 29.34
N GLY A 58 3.12 68.20 28.31
CA GLY A 58 4.14 67.14 28.31
C GLY A 58 3.71 65.78 27.77
N PHE A 59 3.83 65.58 26.44
CA PHE A 59 4.73 64.58 25.82
C PHE A 59 4.71 64.74 24.30
N GLY A 60 5.51 65.68 23.78
CA GLY A 60 5.65 65.86 22.33
C GLY A 60 6.57 64.82 21.71
N LEU A 61 6.39 64.58 20.40
CA LEU A 61 7.33 63.88 19.50
C LEU A 61 7.47 62.35 19.67
N VAL A 62 6.38 61.62 19.45
CA VAL A 62 6.46 60.31 18.77
C VAL A 62 5.85 60.47 17.38
N ARG A 63 6.68 60.43 16.33
CA ARG A 63 6.18 60.24 14.96
C ARG A 63 5.81 58.76 14.80
N PRO A 64 4.55 58.40 14.46
CA PRO A 64 4.26 57.04 14.07
C PRO A 64 5.00 56.74 12.76
N ALA A 65 5.93 55.80 12.80
CA ALA A 65 6.52 55.28 11.57
C ALA A 65 5.44 54.55 10.76
N PRO A 66 5.40 54.68 9.42
CA PRO A 66 4.53 53.84 8.61
C PRO A 66 4.95 52.38 8.81
N ALA A 67 4.04 51.56 9.32
CA ALA A 67 4.28 50.14 9.52
C ALA A 67 4.64 49.50 8.18
N ALA A 68 5.75 48.75 8.13
CA ALA A 68 6.08 47.95 6.97
C ALA A 68 4.92 46.97 6.67
N PRO A 69 4.58 46.72 5.39
CA PRO A 69 3.49 45.81 5.06
C PRO A 69 3.78 44.43 5.66
N ALA A 70 2.82 43.91 6.43
CA ALA A 70 2.93 42.58 7.00
C ALA A 70 3.19 41.57 5.88
N ALA A 71 4.24 40.75 6.04
CA ALA A 71 4.55 39.71 5.08
C ALA A 71 3.36 38.75 5.00
N THR A 72 2.61 38.81 3.90
CA THR A 72 1.53 37.87 3.62
C THR A 72 2.16 36.52 3.31
N HIS A 73 2.46 35.76 4.36
CA HIS A 73 2.83 34.35 4.24
C HIS A 73 1.61 33.60 3.70
N VAL A 74 1.54 33.50 2.38
CA VAL A 74 0.60 32.60 1.70
C VAL A 74 1.09 31.18 1.97
N VAL A 75 0.72 30.66 3.14
CA VAL A 75 0.85 29.24 3.44
C VAL A 75 -0.17 28.53 2.56
N VAL A 76 0.29 28.12 1.36
CA VAL A 76 -0.46 27.20 0.52
C VAL A 76 -0.38 25.82 1.17
N GLU A 77 -1.19 25.61 2.20
CA GLU A 77 -1.46 24.27 2.72
C GLU A 77 -2.14 23.47 1.61
N ARG A 78 -1.35 22.72 0.84
CA ARG A 78 -1.84 21.69 -0.07
C ARG A 78 -2.36 20.55 0.78
N PRO A 79 -3.68 20.29 0.85
CA PRO A 79 -4.18 19.23 1.70
C PRO A 79 -3.95 17.89 0.98
N THR A 80 -2.87 17.19 1.36
CA THR A 80 -2.59 15.80 0.94
C THR A 80 -2.62 14.75 2.08
N PRO A 81 -3.39 14.84 3.19
CA PRO A 81 -3.11 13.99 4.35
C PRO A 81 -3.70 12.57 4.30
N ASN A 82 -4.56 12.22 3.32
CA ASN A 82 -5.34 10.97 3.38
C ASN A 82 -4.97 9.93 2.30
N VAL A 83 -4.64 10.34 1.07
CA VAL A 83 -4.42 9.39 -0.05
C VAL A 83 -3.22 8.47 0.21
N VAL A 84 -2.11 9.00 0.72
CA VAL A 84 -0.93 8.20 1.09
C VAL A 84 -1.25 7.24 2.24
N HIS A 85 -2.03 7.65 3.24
CA HIS A 85 -2.46 6.77 4.32
C HIS A 85 -3.38 5.64 3.82
N GLN A 86 -4.30 5.94 2.90
CA GLN A 86 -5.18 4.96 2.27
C GLN A 86 -4.40 3.95 1.40
N LEU A 87 -3.39 4.40 0.64
CA LEU A 87 -2.51 3.52 -0.14
C LEU A 87 -1.61 2.66 0.77
N ARG A 88 -1.00 3.25 1.81
CA ARG A 88 -0.20 2.52 2.81
C ARG A 88 -1.03 1.49 3.59
N ALA A 89 -2.33 1.73 3.79
CA ALA A 89 -3.24 0.77 4.45
C ALA A 89 -3.45 -0.53 3.64
N LEU A 90 -3.16 -0.53 2.33
CA LEU A 90 -3.10 -1.76 1.52
C LEU A 90 -1.83 -2.59 1.82
N GLY A 91 -0.81 -1.99 2.44
CA GLY A 91 0.46 -2.61 2.82
C GLY A 91 1.34 -2.95 1.61
N ARG A 92 0.99 -4.01 0.88
CA ARG A 92 1.73 -4.53 -0.28
C ARG A 92 0.77 -4.83 -1.41
N LEU A 93 1.03 -4.28 -2.59
CA LEU A 93 0.27 -4.58 -3.79
C LEU A 93 0.90 -5.79 -4.50
N GLN A 94 0.20 -6.93 -4.54
CA GLN A 94 0.60 -8.08 -5.33
C GLN A 94 0.11 -7.91 -6.77
N THR A 95 1.04 -7.96 -7.72
CA THR A 95 0.78 -7.49 -9.09
C THR A 95 0.97 -8.62 -10.12
N ALA A 96 1.96 -9.48 -9.92
CA ALA A 96 2.16 -10.68 -10.72
C ALA A 96 2.65 -11.84 -9.85
N ALA A 97 1.95 -12.98 -9.92
CA ALA A 97 2.46 -14.27 -9.49
C ALA A 97 2.94 -15.02 -10.75
N LEU A 98 4.19 -15.48 -10.74
CA LEU A 98 4.78 -16.26 -11.81
C LEU A 98 5.00 -17.69 -11.32
N HIS A 99 4.29 -18.64 -11.92
CA HIS A 99 4.59 -20.07 -11.75
C HIS A 99 5.74 -20.43 -12.69
N LEU A 100 6.80 -21.00 -12.13
CA LEU A 100 8.05 -21.28 -12.83
C LEU A 100 8.49 -22.72 -12.62
N GLU A 101 9.02 -23.33 -13.67
CA GLU A 101 9.73 -24.60 -13.60
C GLU A 101 11.20 -24.37 -13.96
N LYS A 102 12.11 -25.00 -13.22
CA LYS A 102 13.55 -24.90 -13.44
C LYS A 102 14.22 -26.24 -13.20
N VAL A 103 14.86 -26.77 -14.23
CA VAL A 103 15.83 -27.85 -14.09
C VAL A 103 17.15 -27.26 -13.57
N VAL A 104 17.67 -27.85 -12.51
CA VAL A 104 18.91 -27.47 -11.82
C VAL A 104 19.82 -28.69 -11.77
N ASP A 105 20.99 -28.58 -12.39
CA ASP A 105 22.06 -29.57 -12.29
C ASP A 105 23.10 -29.06 -11.27
N VAL A 106 23.49 -29.91 -10.34
CA VAL A 106 24.53 -29.64 -9.34
C VAL A 106 25.45 -30.84 -9.19
N ALA A 107 26.73 -30.55 -8.95
CA ALA A 107 27.76 -31.55 -8.75
C ALA A 107 28.65 -31.17 -7.55
N ASP A 108 29.02 -32.19 -6.77
CA ASP A 108 30.13 -32.12 -5.83
C ASP A 108 31.33 -32.87 -6.43
N HIS A 109 32.43 -32.15 -6.62
CA HIS A 109 33.67 -32.67 -7.19
C HIS A 109 34.64 -33.01 -6.06
N GLN A 110 34.96 -34.28 -5.92
CA GLN A 110 35.76 -34.83 -4.82
C GLN A 110 37.09 -35.36 -5.31
N THR A 111 38.17 -34.98 -4.63
CA THR A 111 39.50 -35.54 -4.92
C THR A 111 39.81 -36.73 -4.00
N ARG A 112 40.45 -37.73 -4.56
CA ARG A 112 40.81 -39.01 -3.94
C ARG A 112 42.30 -39.32 -4.11
N LEU A 113 42.77 -40.29 -3.33
CA LEU A 113 44.17 -40.78 -3.32
C LEU A 113 45.20 -39.63 -3.40
N PHE A 114 45.22 -38.77 -2.37
CA PHE A 114 46.18 -37.66 -2.25
C PHE A 114 46.18 -36.62 -3.38
N GLY A 115 45.12 -36.53 -4.19
CA GLY A 115 45.05 -35.60 -5.32
C GLY A 115 45.00 -36.28 -6.69
N LEU A 116 45.24 -37.59 -6.76
CA LEU A 116 45.54 -38.31 -8.00
C LEU A 116 44.31 -38.76 -8.80
N LEU A 117 43.14 -38.84 -8.17
CA LEU A 117 41.88 -39.19 -8.85
C LEU A 117 40.78 -38.21 -8.50
N GLU A 118 40.08 -37.75 -9.52
CA GLU A 118 38.82 -37.01 -9.41
C GLU A 118 37.65 -38.00 -9.37
N ALA A 119 36.58 -37.64 -8.65
CA ALA A 119 35.33 -38.37 -8.61
C ALA A 119 34.17 -37.42 -8.31
N GLN A 120 32.98 -37.71 -8.81
CA GLN A 120 31.83 -36.81 -8.74
C GLN A 120 30.57 -37.46 -8.15
N ASP A 121 29.80 -36.67 -7.39
CA ASP A 121 28.39 -36.94 -7.07
C ASP A 121 27.54 -35.82 -7.68
N SER A 122 26.67 -36.14 -8.64
CA SER A 122 25.79 -35.18 -9.32
C SER A 122 24.31 -35.46 -9.08
N LEU A 123 23.51 -34.40 -9.13
CA LEU A 123 22.08 -34.44 -8.87
C LEU A 123 21.36 -33.48 -9.81
N LEU A 124 20.43 -34.03 -10.59
CA LEU A 124 19.52 -33.28 -11.46
C LEU A 124 18.19 -33.11 -10.74
N TYR A 125 17.86 -31.88 -10.39
CA TYR A 125 16.65 -31.49 -9.68
C TYR A 125 15.68 -30.77 -10.63
N VAL A 126 14.41 -31.17 -10.62
CA VAL A 126 13.33 -30.46 -11.30
C VAL A 126 12.58 -29.69 -10.23
N ALA A 127 12.75 -28.37 -10.22
CA ALA A 127 12.07 -27.48 -9.31
C ALA A 127 10.83 -26.86 -9.98
N SER A 128 9.71 -26.86 -9.28
CA SER A 128 8.49 -26.12 -9.62
C SER A 128 8.20 -25.15 -8.50
N GLY A 129 7.73 -23.94 -8.78
CA GLY A 129 7.50 -22.95 -7.74
C GLY A 129 6.77 -21.70 -8.19
N GLU A 130 6.70 -20.75 -7.28
CA GLU A 130 6.02 -19.47 -7.45
C GLU A 130 6.95 -18.34 -6.99
N VAL A 131 7.06 -17.30 -7.82
CA VAL A 131 7.65 -16.02 -7.41
C VAL A 131 6.62 -14.90 -7.57
N VAL A 132 6.45 -14.12 -6.50
CA VAL A 132 5.45 -13.04 -6.42
C VAL A 132 6.18 -11.70 -6.50
N LEU A 133 5.84 -10.95 -7.54
CA LEU A 133 6.23 -9.56 -7.73
C LEU A 133 5.14 -8.62 -7.21
N GLY A 134 5.57 -7.49 -6.68
CA GLY A 134 4.66 -6.48 -6.18
C GLY A 134 5.36 -5.20 -5.75
N ILE A 135 4.56 -4.28 -5.19
CA ILE A 135 4.99 -2.94 -4.79
C ILE A 135 4.76 -2.79 -3.29
N ASP A 136 5.82 -2.46 -2.56
CA ASP A 136 5.76 -2.15 -1.14
C ASP A 136 5.24 -0.71 -0.93
N LEU A 137 3.93 -0.59 -0.75
CA LEU A 137 3.24 0.70 -0.61
C LEU A 137 3.56 1.39 0.72
N ALA A 138 4.13 0.68 1.70
CA ALA A 138 4.64 1.28 2.93
C ALA A 138 5.78 2.29 2.67
N ARG A 139 6.52 2.15 1.56
CA ARG A 139 7.62 3.04 1.14
C ARG A 139 7.18 4.34 0.46
N LEU A 140 5.88 4.52 0.22
CA LEU A 140 5.34 5.81 -0.26
C LEU A 140 5.48 6.87 0.84
N GLY A 141 6.04 8.02 0.52
CA GLY A 141 6.08 9.23 1.36
C GLY A 141 4.86 10.14 1.15
N PRO A 142 4.69 11.20 1.96
CA PRO A 142 3.57 12.14 1.86
C PRO A 142 3.43 12.80 0.48
N ASP A 143 4.55 13.07 -0.19
CA ASP A 143 4.60 13.71 -1.51
C ASP A 143 4.44 12.75 -2.69
N ASP A 144 4.38 11.43 -2.44
CA ASP A 144 4.26 10.42 -3.50
C ASP A 144 2.82 10.18 -3.97
N ALA A 145 1.80 10.76 -3.33
CA ALA A 145 0.44 10.74 -3.86
C ALA A 145 -0.30 12.06 -3.63
N GLY A 146 -1.09 12.47 -4.62
CA GLY A 146 -1.89 13.68 -4.54
C GLY A 146 -3.15 13.60 -5.39
N TYR A 147 -4.17 14.35 -5.01
CA TYR A 147 -5.43 14.46 -5.74
C TYR A 147 -5.77 15.93 -5.98
N ASP A 148 -6.03 16.26 -7.25
CA ASP A 148 -6.46 17.60 -7.65
C ASP A 148 -7.98 17.62 -7.83
N ARG A 149 -8.68 18.32 -6.92
CA ARG A 149 -10.15 18.44 -6.96
C ARG A 149 -10.67 19.26 -8.14
N ALA A 150 -9.87 20.16 -8.71
CA ALA A 150 -10.32 21.03 -9.80
C ALA A 150 -10.35 20.27 -11.14
N THR A 151 -9.35 19.41 -11.38
CA THR A 151 -9.26 18.58 -12.59
C THR A 151 -9.89 17.20 -12.41
N GLY A 152 -9.92 16.67 -11.18
CA GLY A 152 -10.33 15.30 -10.86
C GLY A 152 -9.22 14.27 -11.09
N VAL A 153 -7.96 14.71 -11.23
CA VAL A 153 -6.81 13.84 -11.54
C VAL A 153 -6.12 13.43 -10.24
N ALA A 154 -5.96 12.12 -10.05
CA ALA A 154 -5.07 11.54 -9.05
C ALA A 154 -3.67 11.35 -9.65
N ARG A 155 -2.62 11.57 -8.86
CA ARG A 155 -1.24 11.26 -9.24
C ARG A 155 -0.59 10.41 -8.17
N VAL A 156 0.19 9.41 -8.57
CA VAL A 156 0.97 8.56 -7.66
C VAL A 156 2.36 8.29 -8.24
N ARG A 157 3.38 8.33 -7.37
CA ARG A 157 4.77 7.97 -7.67
C ARG A 157 5.15 6.72 -6.90
N LEU A 158 5.09 5.58 -7.57
CA LEU A 158 5.32 4.27 -6.98
C LEU A 158 6.81 3.92 -6.97
N PRO A 159 7.30 3.16 -5.98
CA PRO A 159 8.59 2.48 -6.09
C PRO A 159 8.53 1.39 -7.17
N GLU A 160 9.68 0.96 -7.66
CA GLU A 160 9.77 -0.16 -8.61
C GLU A 160 9.22 -1.47 -8.02
N PRO A 161 8.64 -2.37 -8.85
CA PRO A 161 8.26 -3.70 -8.40
C PRO A 161 9.47 -4.53 -7.96
N GLU A 162 9.33 -5.15 -6.80
CA GLU A 162 10.31 -6.05 -6.19
C GLU A 162 9.74 -7.45 -5.96
N VAL A 163 10.63 -8.40 -5.65
CA VAL A 163 10.22 -9.77 -5.29
C VAL A 163 9.73 -9.76 -3.84
N LEU A 164 8.43 -9.94 -3.64
CA LEU A 164 7.80 -9.99 -2.31
C LEU A 164 7.94 -11.36 -1.64
N SER A 165 7.99 -12.43 -2.45
CA SER A 165 8.27 -13.79 -1.99
C SER A 165 8.69 -14.69 -3.16
N SER A 166 9.59 -15.63 -2.91
CA SER A 166 9.93 -16.75 -3.80
C SER A 166 9.76 -18.06 -3.02
N ARG A 167 9.05 -19.03 -3.60
CA ARG A 167 8.67 -20.29 -2.94
C ARG A 167 8.80 -21.47 -3.89
N LEU A 168 9.22 -22.60 -3.33
CA LEU A 168 9.25 -23.89 -4.00
C LEU A 168 7.94 -24.63 -3.72
N ASP A 169 7.38 -25.31 -4.73
CA ASP A 169 6.33 -26.30 -4.55
C ASP A 169 6.99 -27.65 -4.27
N GLU A 170 7.01 -28.04 -2.99
CA GLU A 170 7.57 -29.30 -2.49
C GLU A 170 6.86 -30.56 -3.01
N VAL A 171 5.63 -30.45 -3.53
CA VAL A 171 4.87 -31.58 -4.08
C VAL A 171 5.24 -31.83 -5.54
N SER A 172 5.41 -30.75 -6.31
CA SER A 172 5.76 -30.82 -7.73
C SER A 172 7.28 -30.93 -7.99
N SER A 173 8.10 -30.45 -7.05
CA SER A 173 9.56 -30.48 -7.17
C SER A 173 10.17 -31.81 -6.74
N HIS A 174 11.11 -32.34 -7.51
CA HIS A 174 11.68 -33.67 -7.28
C HIS A 174 13.10 -33.84 -7.81
N VAL A 175 13.86 -34.78 -7.22
CA VAL A 175 15.12 -35.26 -7.80
C VAL A 175 14.79 -36.15 -8.99
N HIS A 176 15.19 -35.74 -10.19
CA HIS A 176 14.95 -36.49 -11.42
C HIS A 176 16.02 -37.56 -11.64
N ALA A 177 17.28 -37.21 -11.40
CA ALA A 177 18.41 -38.14 -11.47
C ALA A 177 19.45 -37.82 -10.41
N ARG A 178 20.19 -38.85 -9.98
CA ARG A 178 21.39 -38.72 -9.16
C ARG A 178 22.43 -39.73 -9.63
N HIS A 179 23.68 -39.31 -9.77
CA HIS A 179 24.78 -40.17 -10.15
C HIS A 179 25.96 -39.98 -9.21
N THR A 180 26.29 -41.02 -8.44
CA THR A 180 27.48 -41.05 -7.59
C THR A 180 28.49 -42.02 -8.22
N GLU A 181 29.65 -41.52 -8.62
CA GLU A 181 30.70 -42.34 -9.22
C GLU A 181 31.33 -43.32 -8.22
N LEU A 182 31.96 -44.39 -8.72
CA LEU A 182 32.50 -45.49 -7.89
C LEU A 182 33.52 -45.06 -6.82
N LEU A 183 34.20 -43.92 -7.01
CA LEU A 183 35.18 -43.37 -6.07
C LEU A 183 34.63 -42.16 -5.29
N ALA A 184 33.47 -41.64 -5.67
CA ALA A 184 32.80 -40.55 -4.99
C ALA A 184 32.15 -41.05 -3.69
N ARG A 185 31.88 -40.11 -2.78
CA ARG A 185 30.98 -40.32 -1.63
C ARG A 185 29.73 -39.52 -1.90
N ARG A 186 28.60 -40.03 -1.44
CA ARG A 186 27.33 -39.30 -1.55
C ARG A 186 27.38 -38.04 -0.68
N ALA A 187 27.23 -36.86 -1.30
CA ALA A 187 27.16 -35.56 -0.64
C ALA A 187 25.72 -35.31 -0.11
N PRO A 188 25.46 -35.35 1.22
CA PRO A 188 24.09 -35.24 1.73
C PRO A 188 23.45 -33.86 1.46
N GLU A 189 24.25 -32.79 1.46
CA GLU A 189 23.83 -31.40 1.21
C GLU A 189 23.51 -31.07 -0.26
N LEU A 190 23.86 -31.95 -1.21
CA LEU A 190 23.75 -31.67 -2.65
C LEU A 190 22.31 -31.34 -3.09
N GLU A 191 21.30 -31.96 -2.48
CA GLU A 191 19.89 -31.64 -2.75
C GLU A 191 19.49 -30.28 -2.16
N GLN A 192 19.99 -29.93 -0.97
CA GLN A 192 19.76 -28.62 -0.36
C GLN A 192 20.38 -27.51 -1.22
N LEU A 193 21.57 -27.75 -1.79
CA LEU A 193 22.19 -26.86 -2.76
C LEU A 193 21.32 -26.69 -4.01
N ALA A 194 20.79 -27.79 -4.58
CA ALA A 194 19.90 -27.72 -5.74
C ALA A 194 18.64 -26.87 -5.46
N ARG A 195 17.99 -27.07 -4.31
CA ARG A 195 16.83 -26.27 -3.85
C ARG A 195 17.18 -24.78 -3.71
N GLN A 196 18.33 -24.45 -3.12
CA GLN A 196 18.81 -23.06 -3.03
C GLN A 196 19.06 -22.43 -4.41
N ARG A 197 19.68 -23.17 -5.33
CA ARG A 197 19.93 -22.71 -6.71
C ARG A 197 18.62 -22.53 -7.50
N ALA A 198 17.61 -23.36 -7.26
CA ALA A 198 16.28 -23.19 -7.83
C ALA A 198 15.60 -21.90 -7.34
N LEU A 199 15.57 -21.66 -6.03
CA LEU A 199 15.01 -20.43 -5.44
C LEU A 199 15.72 -19.17 -5.97
N ALA A 200 17.06 -19.21 -6.09
CA ALA A 200 17.84 -18.13 -6.68
C ALA A 200 17.49 -17.90 -8.17
N ALA A 201 17.26 -18.97 -8.95
CA ALA A 201 16.84 -18.87 -10.34
C ALA A 201 15.42 -18.28 -10.50
N PHE A 202 14.48 -18.63 -9.62
CA PHE A 202 13.14 -18.02 -9.61
C PHE A 202 13.20 -16.52 -9.29
N THR A 203 14.01 -16.13 -8.28
CA THR A 203 14.23 -14.72 -7.96
C THR A 203 14.87 -13.97 -9.13
N ALA A 204 15.89 -14.53 -9.78
CA ALA A 204 16.54 -13.93 -10.94
C ALA A 204 15.57 -13.73 -12.13
N ALA A 205 14.70 -14.72 -12.40
CA ALA A 205 13.67 -14.60 -13.44
C ALA A 205 12.65 -13.47 -13.14
N ALA A 206 12.35 -13.21 -11.86
CA ALA A 206 11.52 -12.08 -11.46
C ALA A 206 12.24 -10.73 -11.50
N GLU A 207 13.57 -10.69 -11.38
CA GLU A 207 14.38 -9.48 -11.58
C GLU A 207 14.47 -9.05 -13.06
N GLU A 208 14.08 -9.91 -14.01
CA GLU A 208 14.12 -9.59 -15.45
C GLU A 208 13.23 -8.39 -15.82
N PRO A 209 13.66 -7.54 -16.79
CA PRO A 209 12.89 -6.37 -17.22
C PRO A 209 11.46 -6.69 -17.65
N ARG A 210 11.24 -7.84 -18.30
CA ARG A 210 9.92 -8.28 -18.75
C ARG A 210 8.98 -8.61 -17.59
N ALA A 211 9.49 -9.25 -16.53
CA ALA A 211 8.72 -9.61 -15.35
C ALA A 211 8.34 -8.35 -14.55
N ARG A 212 9.30 -7.43 -14.36
CA ARG A 212 9.06 -6.12 -13.73
C ARG A 212 8.06 -5.27 -14.51
N GLU A 213 8.15 -5.20 -15.84
CA GLU A 213 7.18 -4.44 -16.64
C GLU A 213 5.77 -5.02 -16.57
N LEU A 214 5.63 -6.35 -16.56
CA LEU A 214 4.36 -7.03 -16.28
C LEU A 214 3.78 -6.61 -14.92
N ALA A 215 4.61 -6.59 -13.88
CA ALA A 215 4.24 -6.15 -12.54
C ALA A 215 3.82 -4.67 -12.50
N ARG A 216 4.50 -3.77 -13.24
CA ARG A 216 4.13 -2.35 -13.39
C ARG A 216 2.76 -2.18 -14.05
N VAL A 217 2.51 -2.87 -15.17
CA VAL A 217 1.24 -2.80 -15.92
C VAL A 217 0.07 -3.35 -15.10
N GLN A 218 0.28 -4.40 -14.30
CA GLN A 218 -0.74 -4.92 -13.41
C GLN A 218 -1.05 -3.97 -12.25
N ALA A 219 -0.01 -3.42 -11.60
CA ALA A 219 -0.17 -2.40 -10.55
C ALA A 219 -0.95 -1.18 -11.04
N ALA A 220 -0.58 -0.63 -12.19
CA ALA A 220 -1.24 0.54 -12.76
C ALA A 220 -2.74 0.29 -12.97
N ARG A 221 -3.12 -0.87 -13.54
CA ARG A 221 -4.53 -1.25 -13.73
C ARG A 221 -5.30 -1.44 -12.43
N GLN A 222 -4.70 -2.08 -11.43
CA GLN A 222 -5.31 -2.24 -10.09
C GLN A 222 -5.55 -0.88 -9.42
N LEU A 223 -4.55 0.00 -9.43
CA LEU A 223 -4.64 1.33 -8.84
C LEU A 223 -5.59 2.26 -9.61
N GLU A 224 -5.64 2.15 -10.95
CA GLU A 224 -6.59 2.90 -11.78
C GLU A 224 -8.04 2.52 -11.44
N ALA A 225 -8.33 1.23 -11.25
CA ALA A 225 -9.63 0.76 -10.82
C ALA A 225 -10.02 1.29 -9.43
N LEU A 226 -9.09 1.28 -8.47
CA LEU A 226 -9.28 1.85 -7.13
C LEU A 226 -9.50 3.37 -7.17
N ALA A 227 -8.70 4.10 -7.95
CA ALA A 227 -8.81 5.55 -8.10
C ALA A 227 -10.18 5.95 -8.69
N LYS A 228 -10.65 5.22 -9.71
CA LYS A 228 -12.01 5.41 -10.27
C LYS A 228 -13.11 5.11 -9.24
N ALA A 229 -12.97 4.05 -8.45
CA ALA A 229 -13.92 3.72 -7.38
C ALA A 229 -14.01 4.81 -6.29
N TRP A 230 -12.93 5.56 -6.06
CA TRP A 230 -12.90 6.72 -5.15
C TRP A 230 -13.22 8.07 -5.82
N GLY A 231 -13.65 8.06 -7.08
CA GLY A 231 -14.14 9.25 -7.79
C GLY A 231 -13.08 10.07 -8.53
N ALA A 232 -11.84 9.58 -8.66
CA ALA A 232 -10.88 10.18 -9.58
C ALA A 232 -11.29 9.88 -11.03
N ARG A 233 -11.18 10.88 -11.91
CA ARG A 233 -11.46 10.74 -13.35
C ARG A 233 -10.32 10.04 -14.08
N GLU A 234 -9.11 10.29 -13.63
CA GLU A 234 -7.86 9.82 -14.24
C GLU A 234 -6.83 9.56 -13.12
N LEU A 235 -5.97 8.56 -13.33
CA LEU A 235 -4.82 8.28 -12.49
C LEU A 235 -3.54 8.36 -13.32
N VAL A 236 -2.65 9.28 -12.96
CA VAL A 236 -1.30 9.36 -13.52
C VAL A 236 -0.35 8.59 -12.61
N VAL A 237 0.13 7.44 -13.08
CA VAL A 237 1.14 6.62 -12.40
C VAL A 237 2.52 6.99 -12.92
N THR A 238 3.46 7.22 -12.00
CA THR A 238 4.89 7.44 -12.28
C THR A 238 5.73 6.48 -11.45
N TRP A 239 6.91 6.13 -11.96
CA TRP A 239 7.82 5.18 -11.33
C TRP A 239 9.06 5.90 -10.81
N ARG A 240 9.43 5.65 -9.56
CA ARG A 240 10.71 6.10 -8.99
C ARG A 240 11.78 5.07 -9.32
N ALA A 241 12.70 5.41 -10.22
CA ALA A 241 13.90 4.61 -10.44
C ALA A 241 14.65 4.39 -9.12
N VAL A 242 15.12 3.16 -8.89
CA VAL A 242 15.94 2.83 -7.71
C VAL A 242 17.23 3.66 -7.75
N ALA A 243 17.52 4.39 -6.67
CA ALA A 243 18.78 5.11 -6.53
C ALA A 243 19.92 4.09 -6.31
N PRO A 244 21.10 4.25 -6.94
CA PRO A 244 22.19 3.27 -6.83
C PRO A 244 22.64 2.95 -5.40
N ASP A 245 22.49 3.90 -4.46
CA ASP A 245 22.89 3.76 -3.05
C ASP A 245 21.97 2.85 -2.22
N GLU A 246 20.80 2.44 -2.72
CA GLU A 246 19.88 1.53 -2.01
C GLU A 246 20.07 0.05 -2.40
N LEU A 247 21.07 -0.28 -3.23
CA LEU A 247 21.43 -1.67 -3.50
C LEU A 247 22.01 -2.32 -2.22
N PRO A 248 21.39 -3.37 -1.66
CA PRO A 248 22.04 -4.12 -0.59
C PRO A 248 23.33 -4.72 -1.13
N VAL A 249 24.43 -4.50 -0.41
CA VAL A 249 25.71 -5.18 -0.67
C VAL A 249 25.45 -6.68 -0.57
N ARG A 250 25.51 -7.38 -1.73
CA ARG A 250 25.28 -8.82 -1.87
C ARG A 250 26.46 -9.63 -1.34
#